data_AF-A0A229RB71-F1
#
_entry.id   AF-A0A229RB71-F1
#
_cell.length_a   1.000
_cell.length_b   1.000
_cell.length_c   1.000
_cell.angle_alpha   90.00
_cell.angle_beta   90.00
_cell.angle_gamma   90.00
#
_symmetry.space_group_name_H-M   'P 1'
#
loop_
_entity.id
_entity.type
_entity.pdbx_description
1 polymer ?
#
loop_
_entity_poly.entity_id
_entity_poly.type
_entity_poly.pdbx_seq_one_letter_code
_entity_poly.pdbx_strand_id
1 'polypeptide(L)'
;MTTTENRVRSATEWLAVAKEVAAELAVNAAERDRKNETPFAEVRLLKETGLVTLLGPVEHGGGGQSWETAYRVTREVARGDGSIGQLLGYHYLWAWAPPRDAGDDHAPAS
;
A
#
# COMPACT_ATOMS: atom_id res chain seq x y z
N MET A 1 9.44 2.50 23.73
CA MET A 1 8.42 3.47 23.25
C MET A 1 9.16 4.41 22.30
N THR A 2 9.36 3.97 21.05
CA THR A 2 10.07 4.76 20.03
C THR A 2 9.06 5.58 19.27
N THR A 3 9.07 6.89 19.51
CA THR A 3 8.42 7.89 18.68
C THR A 3 9.01 7.78 17.28
N THR A 4 8.26 7.21 16.34
CA THR A 4 8.63 7.21 14.93
C THR A 4 8.61 8.67 14.48
N GLU A 5 9.79 9.29 14.35
CA GLU A 5 9.93 10.53 13.60
C GLU A 5 9.26 10.34 12.25
N ASN A 6 8.28 11.18 11.95
CA ASN A 6 7.54 11.17 10.68
C ASN A 6 8.49 11.60 9.54
N ARG A 7 9.39 10.71 9.15
CA ARG A 7 10.24 10.90 7.97
C ARG A 7 9.37 10.64 6.75
N VAL A 8 9.11 11.70 5.99
CA VAL A 8 8.50 11.59 4.66
C VAL A 8 9.42 10.72 3.80
N ARG A 9 8.92 9.53 3.41
CA ARG A 9 9.63 8.62 2.51
C ARG A 9 9.49 9.08 1.07
N SER A 10 10.58 9.01 0.31
CA SER A 10 10.59 9.15 -1.15
C SER A 10 9.89 7.98 -1.84
N ALA A 11 9.47 8.16 -3.09
CA ALA A 11 8.86 7.10 -3.89
C ALA A 11 9.75 5.84 -4.01
N THR A 12 11.07 6.03 -4.08
CA THR A 12 12.05 4.92 -4.12
C THR A 12 12.07 4.14 -2.83
N GLU A 13 12.00 4.80 -1.66
CA GLU A 13 11.93 4.14 -0.36
C GLU A 13 10.62 3.36 -0.19
N TRP A 14 9.49 3.92 -0.64
CA TRP A 14 8.21 3.21 -0.66
C TRP A 14 8.27 1.93 -1.52
N LEU A 15 8.94 1.99 -2.67
CA LEU A 15 9.15 0.81 -3.51
C LEU A 15 10.10 -0.22 -2.90
N ALA A 16 11.11 0.23 -2.15
CA ALA A 16 11.99 -0.68 -1.41
C ALA A 16 11.19 -1.46 -0.35
N VAL A 17 10.37 -0.76 0.44
CA VAL A 17 9.46 -1.39 1.42
C VAL A 17 8.49 -2.35 0.74
N ALA A 18 7.91 -1.97 -0.40
CA ALA A 18 6.99 -2.84 -1.15
C ALA A 18 7.67 -4.14 -1.61
N LYS A 19 8.95 -4.09 -1.99
CA LYS A 19 9.73 -5.28 -2.38
C LYS A 19 10.03 -6.19 -1.19
N GLU A 20 10.36 -5.61 -0.03
CA GLU A 20 10.57 -6.37 1.21
C GLU A 20 9.28 -7.09 1.62
N VAL A 21 8.16 -6.38 1.62
CA VAL A 21 6.84 -6.96 1.86
C VAL A 21 6.51 -8.05 0.84
N ALA A 22 6.74 -7.82 -0.44
CA ALA A 22 6.50 -8.84 -1.48
C ALA A 22 7.32 -10.12 -1.23
N ALA A 23 8.59 -9.99 -0.82
CA ALA A 23 9.43 -11.12 -0.49
C ALA A 23 8.89 -11.91 0.72
N GLU A 24 8.40 -11.22 1.75
CA GLU A 24 7.81 -11.86 2.93
C GLU A 24 6.50 -12.58 2.61
N LEU A 25 5.61 -11.95 1.83
CA LEU A 25 4.33 -12.53 1.41
C LEU A 25 4.52 -13.77 0.51
N ALA A 26 5.55 -13.76 -0.34
CA ALA A 26 5.81 -14.88 -1.24
C ALA A 26 6.10 -16.20 -0.51
N VAL A 27 6.53 -16.15 0.76
CA VAL A 27 6.87 -17.34 1.55
C VAL A 27 5.65 -18.23 1.79
N ASN A 28 4.47 -17.64 2.02
CA ASN A 28 3.27 -18.38 2.43
C ASN A 28 2.06 -18.21 1.48
N ALA A 29 2.14 -17.35 0.46
CA ALA A 29 1.04 -17.02 -0.44
C ALA A 29 0.31 -18.26 -0.99
N ALA A 30 1.04 -19.22 -1.56
CA ALA A 30 0.46 -20.42 -2.18
C ALA A 30 -0.15 -21.41 -1.17
N GLU A 31 0.34 -21.44 0.07
CA GLU A 31 -0.26 -22.26 1.12
C GLU A 31 -1.56 -21.63 1.62
N ARG A 32 -1.52 -20.33 1.91
CA ARG A 32 -2.69 -19.57 2.38
C ARG A 32 -3.83 -19.62 1.36
N ASP A 33 -3.51 -19.42 0.08
CA ASP A 33 -4.48 -19.48 -1.02
C ASP A 33 -5.17 -20.85 -1.11
N ARG A 34 -4.39 -21.94 -1.08
CA ARG A 34 -4.94 -23.31 -1.08
C ARG A 34 -5.85 -23.62 0.10
N LYS A 35 -5.59 -23.03 1.26
CA LYS A 35 -6.41 -23.20 2.47
C LYS A 35 -7.57 -22.21 2.56
N ASN A 36 -7.66 -21.26 1.63
CA ASN A 36 -8.62 -20.15 1.67
C ASN A 36 -8.61 -19.42 3.02
N GLU A 37 -7.41 -19.23 3.57
CA GLU A 37 -7.21 -18.60 4.87
C GLU A 37 -7.37 -17.08 4.77
N THR A 38 -8.00 -16.47 5.79
CA THR A 38 -8.15 -15.01 5.86
C THR A 38 -6.79 -14.35 6.16
N PRO A 39 -6.35 -13.35 5.37
CA PRO A 39 -4.97 -12.84 5.41
C PRO A 39 -4.73 -11.80 6.51
N PHE A 40 -5.01 -12.14 7.77
CA PHE A 40 -4.86 -11.19 8.88
C PHE A 40 -3.41 -10.78 9.13
N ALA A 41 -2.45 -11.71 8.96
CA ALA A 41 -1.04 -11.44 9.19
C ALA A 41 -0.48 -10.51 8.11
N GLU A 42 -0.86 -10.74 6.86
CA GLU A 42 -0.43 -9.97 5.70
C GLU A 42 -1.01 -8.55 5.74
N VAL A 43 -2.28 -8.40 6.12
CA VAL A 43 -2.88 -7.07 6.32
C VAL A 43 -2.21 -6.33 7.48
N ARG A 44 -1.81 -7.03 8.55
CA ARG A 44 -1.04 -6.42 9.64
C ARG A 44 0.33 -5.94 9.15
N LEU A 45 1.03 -6.73 8.34
CA LEU A 45 2.30 -6.35 7.72
C LEU A 45 2.15 -5.07 6.86
N LEU A 46 1.09 -4.96 6.04
CA LEU A 46 0.81 -3.75 5.25
C LEU A 46 0.59 -2.51 6.14
N LYS A 47 -0.03 -2.67 7.31
CA LYS A 47 -0.27 -1.59 8.27
C LYS A 47 1.03 -1.17 8.97
N GLU A 48 1.80 -2.13 9.46
CA GLU A 48 3.05 -1.89 10.19
C GLU A 48 4.11 -1.21 9.31
N THR A 49 4.13 -1.55 8.02
CA THR A 49 5.02 -0.93 7.03
C THR A 49 4.53 0.42 6.53
N GLY A 50 3.28 0.80 6.84
CA GLY A 50 2.66 2.06 6.42
C GLY A 50 2.18 2.07 4.97
N LEU A 51 2.20 0.94 4.26
CA LEU A 51 1.75 0.89 2.86
C LEU A 51 0.28 1.32 2.74
N VAL A 52 -0.58 0.99 3.72
CA VAL A 52 -2.00 1.38 3.69
C VAL A 52 -2.25 2.90 3.76
N THR A 53 -1.28 3.69 4.19
CA THR A 53 -1.41 5.17 4.30
C THR A 53 -0.61 5.92 3.22
N LEU A 54 -0.08 5.22 2.22
CA LEU A 54 0.81 5.78 1.19
C LEU A 54 0.25 7.02 0.47
N LEU A 55 -1.04 7.01 0.11
CA LEU A 55 -1.72 8.13 -0.56
C LEU A 55 -2.25 9.19 0.42
N GLY A 56 -2.24 8.91 1.72
CA GLY A 56 -2.85 9.76 2.73
C GLY A 56 -2.12 11.11 2.87
N PRO A 57 -2.81 12.17 3.32
CA PRO A 57 -2.19 13.47 3.57
C PRO A 57 -1.09 13.41 4.63
N VAL A 58 0.02 14.12 4.41
CA VAL A 58 1.22 14.06 5.28
C VAL A 58 0.92 14.64 6.67
N GLU A 59 0.07 15.66 6.75
CA GLU A 59 -0.41 16.29 7.98
C GLU A 59 -1.22 15.32 8.88
N HIS A 60 -1.68 14.20 8.33
CA HIS A 60 -2.38 13.15 9.05
C HIS A 60 -1.52 11.88 9.21
N GLY A 61 -0.22 11.97 8.93
CA GLY A 61 0.71 10.85 9.00
C GLY A 61 0.68 9.91 7.79
N GLY A 62 0.11 10.34 6.67
CA GLY A 62 0.15 9.63 5.40
C GLY A 62 1.44 9.85 4.61
N GLY A 63 1.61 9.10 3.52
CA GLY A 63 2.81 9.13 2.68
C GLY A 63 2.84 10.26 1.65
N GLY A 64 1.72 10.93 1.39
CA GLY A 64 1.61 12.03 0.40
C GLY A 64 2.04 11.66 -1.02
N GLN A 65 2.03 10.38 -1.38
CA GLN A 65 2.55 9.93 -2.66
C GLN A 65 1.53 10.10 -3.79
N SER A 66 2.02 10.07 -5.03
CA SER A 66 1.19 10.08 -6.23
C SER A 66 0.54 8.71 -6.50
N TRP A 67 -0.54 8.73 -7.29
CA TRP A 67 -1.15 7.52 -7.82
C TRP A 67 -0.16 6.67 -8.64
N GLU A 68 0.75 7.28 -9.41
CA GLU A 68 1.80 6.55 -10.11
C GLU A 68 2.65 5.70 -9.15
N THR A 69 3.03 6.28 -8.01
CA THR A 69 3.78 5.55 -6.97
C THR A 69 2.92 4.46 -6.34
N ALA A 70 1.66 4.74 -6.04
CA ALA A 70 0.72 3.76 -5.49
C ALA A 70 0.52 2.56 -6.42
N TYR A 71 0.38 2.77 -7.73
CA TYR A 71 0.29 1.70 -8.72
C TYR A 71 1.55 0.85 -8.77
N ARG A 72 2.74 1.48 -8.77
CA ARG A 72 4.01 0.76 -8.76
C ARG A 72 4.17 -0.07 -7.49
N VAL A 73 3.83 0.48 -6.32
CA VAL A 73 3.82 -0.25 -5.04
C VAL A 73 2.84 -1.41 -5.06
N THR A 74 1.61 -1.19 -5.51
CA THR A 74 0.58 -2.24 -5.63
C THR A 74 1.08 -3.38 -6.51
N ARG A 75 1.69 -3.05 -7.65
CA ARG A 75 2.25 -4.03 -8.57
C ARG A 75 3.39 -4.82 -7.93
N GLU A 76 4.29 -4.18 -7.19
CA GLU A 76 5.38 -4.88 -6.51
C GLU A 76 4.85 -5.83 -5.42
N VAL A 77 3.89 -5.39 -4.60
CA VAL A 77 3.23 -6.27 -3.61
C VAL A 77 2.55 -7.46 -4.30
N ALA A 78 1.86 -7.22 -5.42
CA ALA A 78 1.20 -8.26 -6.21
C ALA A 78 2.15 -9.32 -6.78
N ARG A 79 3.46 -9.03 -6.91
CA ARG A 79 4.47 -10.02 -7.33
C ARG A 79 4.73 -11.07 -6.26
N GLY A 80 4.65 -10.68 -4.99
CA GLY A 80 4.74 -11.60 -3.87
C GLY A 80 3.43 -12.33 -3.65
N ASP A 81 2.33 -11.59 -3.74
CA ASP A 81 0.99 -12.10 -3.50
C ASP A 81 -0.09 -11.31 -4.23
N GLY A 82 -0.68 -11.93 -5.26
CA GLY A 82 -1.70 -11.29 -6.09
C GLY A 82 -2.95 -10.87 -5.30
N SER A 83 -3.38 -11.68 -4.33
CA SER A 83 -4.58 -11.41 -3.54
C SER A 83 -4.39 -10.22 -2.60
N ILE A 84 -3.23 -10.09 -1.94
CA ILE A 84 -3.00 -8.89 -1.10
C ILE A 84 -2.65 -7.67 -1.94
N GLY A 85 -2.00 -7.84 -3.10
CA GLY A 85 -1.81 -6.76 -4.06
C GLY A 85 -3.15 -6.16 -4.51
N GLN A 86 -4.11 -7.02 -4.87
CA GLN A 86 -5.47 -6.59 -5.19
C GLN A 86 -6.15 -5.89 -4.00
N LEU A 87 -6.06 -6.45 -2.79
CA LEU A 87 -6.61 -5.85 -1.58
C LEU A 87 -6.05 -4.44 -1.33
N LEU A 88 -4.74 -4.27 -1.48
CA LEU A 88 -4.07 -2.97 -1.30
C LEU A 88 -4.52 -1.95 -2.36
N GLY A 89 -4.62 -2.37 -3.62
CA GLY A 89 -5.09 -1.51 -4.71
C GLY A 89 -6.54 -1.05 -4.49
N TYR A 90 -7.43 -1.96 -4.09
CA TYR A 90 -8.79 -1.59 -3.71
C TYR A 90 -8.82 -0.65 -2.51
N HIS A 91 -8.02 -0.92 -1.48
CA HIS A 91 -7.91 -0.03 -0.32
C HIS A 91 -7.54 1.39 -0.75
N TYR A 92 -6.57 1.57 -1.63
CA TYR A 92 -6.24 2.90 -2.16
C TYR A 92 -7.42 3.54 -2.89
N LEU A 93 -8.12 2.81 -3.75
CA LEU A 93 -9.28 3.32 -4.49
C LEU A 93 -10.40 3.79 -3.55
N TRP A 94 -10.70 3.03 -2.50
CA TRP A 94 -11.80 3.33 -1.58
C TRP A 94 -11.43 4.34 -0.49
N ALA A 95 -10.18 4.32 -0.02
CA ALA A 95 -9.70 5.21 1.04
C ALA A 95 -9.31 6.59 0.50
N TRP A 96 -8.97 6.69 -0.79
CA TRP A 96 -8.67 7.96 -1.40
C TRP A 96 -9.96 8.79 -1.54
N ALA A 97 -9.93 9.99 -0.95
CA ALA A 97 -10.94 11.01 -1.15
C ALA A 97 -10.28 12.19 -1.86
N PRO A 98 -10.81 12.68 -3.00
CA PRO A 98 -10.30 13.90 -3.61
C PRO A 98 -10.49 15.08 -2.64
N PRO A 99 -9.58 16.07 -2.65
CA PRO A 99 -9.83 17.35 -1.98
C PRO A 99 -11.16 17.94 -2.47
N ARG A 100 -11.96 18.49 -1.55
CA ARG A 100 -13.33 18.97 -1.84
C ARG A 100 -13.38 20.15 -2.81
N ASP A 101 -12.24 20.75 -3.09
CA ASP A 101 -11.98 21.90 -3.95
C ASP A 101 -11.22 21.55 -5.24
N ALA A 102 -10.84 20.29 -5.41
CA ALA A 102 -10.20 19.81 -6.63
C ALA A 102 -11.27 19.58 -7.72
N GLY A 103 -11.21 20.37 -8.80
CA GLY A 103 -11.94 20.06 -10.04
C GLY A 103 -11.53 18.70 -10.61
N ASP A 104 -12.33 18.22 -11.55
CA ASP A 104 -12.42 16.82 -12.06
C ASP A 104 -11.13 16.20 -12.66
N ASP A 105 -9.98 16.86 -12.57
CA ASP A 105 -8.74 16.57 -13.30
C ASP A 105 -7.79 15.57 -12.60
N HIS A 106 -8.17 14.99 -11.46
CA HIS A 106 -7.29 14.13 -10.65
C HIS A 106 -7.78 12.69 -10.43
N ALA A 107 -8.87 12.28 -11.09
CA ALA A 107 -9.28 10.88 -11.07
C ALA A 107 -8.22 9.99 -11.75
N PRO A 108 -8.03 8.73 -11.31
CA PRO A 108 -7.20 7.78 -12.03
C PRO A 108 -7.76 7.63 -13.45
N ALA A 109 -6.94 7.95 -14.46
CA ALA A 109 -7.32 7.78 -15.86
C ALA A 109 -7.61 6.30 -16.14
N SER A 110 -8.80 6.03 -16.68
CA SER A 110 -9.30 4.73 -17.12
C SER A 110 -8.47 4.12 -18.24
#